data_AF-A0A7T7ALT0-F1
#
_entry.id   AF-A0A7T7ALT0-F1
#
_cell.length_a   1.000
_cell.length_b   1.000
_cell.length_c   1.000
_cell.angle_alpha   90.00
_cell.angle_beta   90.00
_cell.angle_gamma   90.00
#
_symmetry.space_group_name_H-M   'P 1'
#
loop_
_entity.id
_entity.type
_entity.pdbx_description
1 polymer ?
#
loop_
_entity_poly.entity_id
_entity_poly.type
_entity_poly.pdbx_seq_one_letter_code
_entity_poly.pdbx_strand_id
1 'polypeptide(L)' 'MVGKKRRENEKEKMRKLILNASVKIILEEGYDKLSMRKIADRIEYSATTIYLK' A
#
# COMPACT_ATOMS: atom_id res chain seq x y z
N MET A 1 -18.66 -14.62 14.15
CA MET A 1 -17.37 -13.88 14.14
C MET A 1 -16.54 -14.06 12.85
N VAL A 2 -17.15 -14.19 11.66
CA VAL A 2 -16.40 -14.42 10.40
C VAL A 2 -16.05 -13.12 9.66
N GLY A 3 -16.92 -12.11 9.71
CA GLY A 3 -16.73 -10.84 8.98
C GLY A 3 -15.57 -9.97 9.48
N LYS A 4 -15.28 -10.00 10.80
CA LYS A 4 -14.21 -9.19 11.42
C LYS A 4 -12.82 -9.65 10.98
N LYS A 5 -12.57 -10.96 11.03
CA LYS A 5 -11.30 -11.59 10.62
C LYS A 5 -10.99 -11.36 9.14
N ARG A 6 -12.01 -11.36 8.27
CA ARG A 6 -11.83 -11.09 6.84
C ARG A 6 -11.39 -9.64 6.58
N ARG A 7 -11.99 -8.67 7.28
CA ARG A 7 -11.59 -7.25 7.20
C ARG A 7 -10.17 -7.01 7.71
N GLU A 8 -9.80 -7.63 8.84
CA GLU A 8 -8.43 -7.53 9.38
C GLU A 8 -7.39 -8.10 8.40
N ASN A 9 -7.66 -9.27 7.82
CA ASN A 9 -6.79 -9.86 6.80
C ASN A 9 -6.63 -8.96 5.58
N GLU A 10 -7.69 -8.30 5.13
CA GLU A 10 -7.60 -7.35 4.02
C GLU A 10 -6.80 -6.10 4.36
N LYS A 11 -6.92 -5.58 5.58
CA LYS A 11 -6.10 -4.45 6.05
C LYS A 11 -4.62 -4.83 6.09
N GLU A 12 -4.31 -6.02 6.59
CA GLU A 12 -2.93 -6.48 6.68
C GLU A 12 -2.31 -6.73 5.29
N LYS A 13 -3.08 -7.30 4.36
CA LYS A 13 -2.66 -7.43 2.95
C LYS A 13 -2.36 -6.06 2.33
N MET A 14 -3.24 -5.09 2.52
CA MET A 14 -3.04 -3.74 2.01
C MET A 14 -1.78 -3.09 2.60
N ARG A 15 -1.57 -3.22 3.91
CA ARG A 15 -0.36 -2.73 4.59
C ARG A 15 0.92 -3.34 4.01
N LYS A 16 0.91 -4.65 3.74
CA LYS A 16 2.07 -5.35 3.12
C LYS A 16 2.34 -4.85 1.71
N LEU A 17 1.30 -4.63 0.90
CA LEU A 17 1.46 -4.07 -0.45
C LEU A 17 2.10 -2.67 -0.42
N ILE A 18 1.60 -1.78 0.45
CA ILE A 18 2.12 -0.43 0.62
C ILE A 18 3.59 -0.47 1.02
N LEU A 19 3.96 -1.24 2.05
CA LEU A 19 5.33 -1.33 2.53
C LEU A 19 6.28 -1.87 1.46
N ASN A 20 5.87 -2.93 0.75
CA ASN A 20 6.69 -3.52 -0.31
C ASN A 20 6.90 -2.55 -1.47
N ALA A 21 5.87 -1.80 -1.87
CA ALA A 21 5.98 -0.79 -2.91
C ALA A 21 6.89 0.36 -2.47
N SER A 22 6.76 0.84 -1.23
CA SER A 22 7.63 1.89 -0.69
C SER A 22 9.10 1.47 -0.69
N VAL A 23 9.41 0.25 -0.24
CA VAL A 23 10.79 -0.26 -0.24
C VAL A 23 11.34 -0.33 -1.66
N LYS A 24 10.57 -0.82 -2.63
CA LYS A 24 11.00 -0.86 -4.03
C LYS A 24 11.29 0.54 -4.59
N ILE A 25 10.41 1.51 -4.33
CA ILE A 25 10.60 2.89 -4.80
C ILE A 25 11.87 3.48 -4.19
N ILE A 26 12.09 3.30 -2.88
CA ILE A 26 13.30 3.81 -2.22
C ILE A 26 14.56 3.17 -2.81
N LEU A 27 14.56 1.85 -3.02
CA LEU A 27 15.73 1.13 -3.54
C LEU A 27 16.05 1.47 -5.00
N GLU A 28 15.02 1.71 -5.83
CA GLU A 28 15.20 1.96 -7.26
C GLU A 28 15.39 3.44 -7.59
N GLU A 29 14.71 4.33 -6.88
CA GLU A 29 14.59 5.75 -7.24
C GLU A 29 15.13 6.71 -6.17
N GLY A 30 15.43 6.21 -4.96
CA GLY A 30 15.81 7.04 -3.83
C GLY A 30 14.63 7.47 -2.96
N TYR A 31 14.94 7.83 -1.71
CA TYR A 31 13.93 8.21 -0.71
C TYR A 31 13.16 9.48 -1.10
N ASP A 32 13.81 10.44 -1.76
CA ASP A 32 13.23 11.70 -2.23
C ASP A 32 12.12 11.49 -3.27
N LYS A 33 12.12 10.35 -3.97
CA LYS A 33 11.11 10.00 -4.97
C LYS A 33 9.91 9.27 -4.38
N LEU A 34 9.92 8.92 -3.09
CA LEU A 34 8.80 8.24 -2.47
C LEU A 34 7.59 9.18 -2.33
N SER A 35 6.43 8.77 -2.87
CA SER A 35 5.17 9.49 -2.68
C SER A 35 3.99 8.53 -2.67
N MET A 36 2.89 8.94 -2.03
CA MET A 36 1.66 8.15 -1.97
C MET A 36 1.08 7.85 -3.35
N ARG A 37 1.26 8.76 -4.32
CA ARG A 37 0.81 8.56 -5.70
C ARG A 37 1.61 7.46 -6.40
N LYS A 38 2.94 7.50 -6.30
CA LYS A 38 3.81 6.43 -6.84
C LYS A 38 3.55 5.07 -6.19
N ILE A 39 3.29 5.05 -4.88
CA ILE A 39 2.91 3.82 -4.17
C ILE A 39 1.62 3.27 -4.79
N ALA A 40 0.58 4.11 -4.92
CA ALA A 40 -0.72 3.74 -5.48
C ALA A 40 -0.60 3.21 -6.92
N ASP A 41 0.11 3.94 -7.78
CA ASP A 41 0.39 3.55 -9.16
C ASP A 41 1.06 2.17 -9.22
N ARG A 42 2.00 1.89 -8.31
CA ARG A 42 2.80 0.66 -8.29
C ARG A 42 2.06 -0.57 -7.73
N ILE A 43 1.04 -0.36 -6.91
CA ILE A 43 0.19 -1.45 -6.41
C ILE A 43 -1.10 -1.62 -7.23
N GLU A 44 -1.28 -0.85 -8.31
CA GLU A 44 -2.48 -0.84 -9.16
C GLU A 44 -3.77 -0.51 -8.40
N TYR A 45 -3.66 0.30 -7.35
CA TYR A 45 -4.81 0.83 -6.61
C TYR A 45 -4.92 2.34 -6.80
N SER A 46 -6.15 2.87 -6.72
CA SER A 46 -6.32 4.31 -6.65
C SER A 46 -5.67 4.87 -5.38
N ALA A 47 -5.05 6.05 -5.45
CA ALA A 47 -4.46 6.71 -4.28
C ALA A 47 -5.50 6.94 -3.16
N THR A 48 -6.76 7.16 -3.51
CA THR A 48 -7.88 7.24 -2.57
C THR A 48 -8.08 5.97 -1.75
N THR A 49 -7.77 4.79 -2.31
CA THR A 49 -7.89 3.51 -1.60
C THR A 49 -6.92 3.39 -0.43
N ILE A 50 -5.78 4.10 -0.48
CA ILE A 50 -4.81 4.07 0.62
C ILE A 50 -5.34 4.82 1.86
N TYR A 51 -6.21 5.82 1.66
CA TYR A 51 -6.78 6.63 2.75
C TYR A 51 -8.13 6.11 3.26
N LEU A 52 -8.78 5.19 2.55
CA LEU A 52 -10.18 4.78 2.79
C LEU A 52 -10.37 3.49 3.60
N LYS A 53 -9.33 2.91 4.22
CA LYS A 53 -9.44 1.65 5.01
C LYS A 53 -9.07 1.78 6.48
#